data_AF-A0A914DU39-F1
#
_entry.id   AF-A0A914DU39-F1
#
_cell.length_a   1.000
_cell.length_b   1.000
_cell.length_c   1.000
_cell.angle_alpha   90.00
_cell.angle_beta   90.00
_cell.angle_gamma   90.00
#
_symmetry.space_group_name_H-M   'P 1'
#
loop_
_entity.id
_entity.type
_entity.pdbx_description
1 polymer ?
#
loop_
_entity_poly.entity_id
_entity_poly.type
_entity_poly.pdbx_seq_one_letter_code
_entity_poly.pdbx_strand_id
1 'polypeptide(L)'
;MPGLSTKLPSYSKNETDVEILTYLDGRLRTLHSQCHILIALTAYCDMSTMIGLYLPVFLTLSGINYMGLQICWFIEVIPYFGMNAAVILTLSIGIDRLYSVVAPVRYNKSRRHIYLFSMLLVPFLYASMWVVLSYLAMTKQPYM
;
A
#
# COMPACT_ATOMS: atom_id res chain seq x y z
N MET A 1 21.18 4.86 -22.14
CA MET A 1 21.68 6.09 -22.81
C MET A 1 20.78 7.26 -22.43
N PRO A 2 21.31 8.49 -22.35
CA PRO A 2 21.45 9.20 -21.06
C PRO A 2 20.76 10.58 -21.04
N GLY A 3 20.74 11.19 -19.85
CA GLY A 3 20.59 12.65 -19.66
C GLY A 3 19.16 13.15 -19.47
N LEU A 4 18.86 13.78 -18.33
CA LEU A 4 19.09 15.23 -18.13
C LEU A 4 18.41 15.71 -16.82
N SER A 5 18.99 16.77 -16.23
CA SER A 5 18.53 17.59 -15.10
C SER A 5 18.99 17.11 -13.72
N THR A 6 20.21 17.40 -13.26
CA THR A 6 20.88 18.71 -13.14
C THR A 6 19.99 19.79 -12.53
N LYS A 7 19.84 19.75 -11.20
CA LYS A 7 19.97 20.92 -10.30
C LYS A 7 20.31 20.43 -8.89
N LEU A 8 21.56 20.05 -8.68
CA LEU A 8 22.17 20.11 -7.36
C LEU A 8 22.48 21.59 -7.09
N PRO A 9 21.97 22.20 -6.01
CA PRO A 9 22.42 23.53 -5.62
C PRO A 9 23.93 23.48 -5.39
N SER A 10 24.63 24.41 -6.03
CA SER A 10 26.03 24.72 -5.72
C SER A 10 26.16 25.02 -4.23
N TYR A 11 26.68 24.06 -3.46
CA TYR A 11 27.22 24.33 -2.14
C TYR A 11 28.46 23.46 -1.93
N SER A 12 29.60 24.02 -2.32
CA SER A 12 30.92 23.52 -1.96
C SER A 12 31.25 24.04 -0.56
N LYS A 13 31.38 23.13 0.41
CA LYS A 13 32.34 23.24 1.52
C LYS A 13 32.42 21.89 2.24
N ASN A 14 33.64 21.37 2.39
CA ASN A 14 34.07 20.22 3.21
C ASN A 14 34.02 18.82 2.57
N GLU A 15 35.14 18.11 2.64
CA GLU A 15 35.36 16.73 2.17
C GLU A 15 34.39 15.73 2.86
N THR A 16 34.01 16.02 4.09
CA THR A 16 33.00 15.26 4.86
C THR A 16 31.58 15.40 4.32
N ASP A 17 31.21 16.55 3.74
CA ASP A 17 29.86 16.77 3.20
C ASP A 17 29.67 16.04 1.87
N VAL A 18 30.75 15.86 1.10
CA VAL A 18 30.74 15.06 -0.13
C VAL A 18 30.50 13.60 0.20
N GLU A 19 31.20 13.01 1.17
CA GLU A 19 30.98 11.62 1.60
C GLU A 19 29.55 11.36 2.10
N ILE A 20 28.99 12.31 2.85
CA ILE A 20 27.61 12.24 3.33
C ILE A 20 26.63 12.26 2.15
N LEU A 21 26.86 13.11 1.15
CA LEU A 21 26.02 13.19 -0.06
C LEU A 21 26.10 11.92 -0.92
N THR A 22 27.28 11.34 -1.15
CA THR A 22 27.41 10.07 -1.89
C THR A 22 26.76 8.92 -1.13
N TYR A 23 26.90 8.90 0.20
CA TYR A 23 26.23 7.91 1.06
C TYR A 23 24.71 8.05 1.02
N LEU A 24 24.20 9.29 1.00
CA LEU A 24 22.78 9.58 0.84
C LEU A 24 22.25 9.18 -0.55
N ASP A 25 22.98 9.45 -1.64
CA ASP A 25 22.57 9.10 -3.01
C ASP A 25 22.42 7.59 -3.23
N GLY A 26 23.43 6.82 -2.82
CA GLY A 26 23.39 5.35 -2.91
C GLY A 26 22.23 4.75 -2.11
N ARG A 27 21.87 5.40 -1.01
CA ARG A 27 20.75 4.98 -0.18
C ARG A 27 19.39 5.40 -0.73
N LEU A 28 19.28 6.58 -1.34
CA LEU A 28 18.07 6.96 -2.07
C LEU A 28 17.76 5.96 -3.19
N ARG A 29 18.78 5.47 -3.92
CA ARG A 29 18.59 4.46 -4.97
C ARG A 29 18.03 3.15 -4.46
N THR A 30 18.56 2.63 -3.35
CA THR A 30 18.07 1.37 -2.76
C THR A 30 16.68 1.54 -2.15
N LEU A 31 16.36 2.70 -1.57
CA LEU A 31 15.00 3.04 -1.12
C LEU A 31 14.02 3.14 -2.30
N HIS A 32 14.45 3.76 -3.40
CA HIS A 32 13.66 3.92 -4.62
C HIS A 32 13.27 2.56 -5.23
N SER A 33 14.21 1.63 -5.31
CA SER A 33 13.97 0.27 -5.81
C SER A 33 12.92 -0.50 -4.98
N GLN A 34 12.98 -0.41 -3.65
CA GLN A 34 12.02 -1.09 -2.77
C GLN A 34 10.64 -0.42 -2.78
N CYS A 35 10.63 0.91 -2.76
CA CYS A 35 9.39 1.68 -2.81
C CYS A 35 8.65 1.50 -4.14
N HIS A 36 9.35 1.34 -5.26
CA HIS A 36 8.72 1.04 -6.55
C HIS A 36 7.91 -0.26 -6.53
N ILE A 37 8.38 -1.30 -5.85
CA ILE A 37 7.64 -2.57 -5.71
C ILE A 37 6.38 -2.36 -4.88
N LEU A 38 6.47 -1.64 -3.77
CA LEU A 38 5.32 -1.34 -2.91
C LEU A 38 4.28 -0.47 -3.61
N ILE A 39 4.73 0.53 -4.38
CA ILE A 39 3.85 1.38 -5.20
C ILE A 39 3.16 0.54 -6.28
N ALA A 40 3.89 -0.32 -6.99
CA ALA A 40 3.30 -1.20 -7.99
C ALA A 40 2.25 -2.15 -7.39
N LEU A 41 2.52 -2.70 -6.20
CA LEU A 41 1.58 -3.54 -5.48
C LEU A 41 0.33 -2.76 -5.03
N THR A 42 0.52 -1.54 -4.52
CA THR A 42 -0.57 -0.65 -4.13
C THR A 42 -1.46 -0.33 -5.33
N ALA A 43 -0.85 0.03 -6.46
CA ALA A 43 -1.59 0.31 -7.70
C ALA A 43 -2.35 -0.93 -8.21
N TYR A 44 -1.80 -2.14 -8.06
CA TYR A 44 -2.50 -3.38 -8.38
C TYR A 44 -3.72 -3.61 -7.46
N CYS A 45 -3.59 -3.36 -6.16
CA CYS A 45 -4.71 -3.43 -5.21
C CYS A 45 -5.79 -2.37 -5.48
N ASP A 46 -5.40 -1.17 -5.91
CA ASP A 46 -6.37 -0.13 -6.29
C ASP A 46 -7.13 -0.53 -7.55
N MET A 47 -6.45 -1.08 -8.56
CA MET A 47 -7.12 -1.58 -9.78
C MET A 47 -8.14 -2.68 -9.46
N SER A 48 -7.80 -3.64 -8.60
CA SER A 48 -8.74 -4.70 -8.21
C SER A 48 -9.94 -4.16 -7.43
N THR A 49 -9.73 -3.13 -6.61
CA THR A 49 -10.80 -2.44 -5.88
C THR A 49 -11.75 -1.72 -6.84
N MET A 50 -11.23 -1.00 -7.83
CA MET A 50 -12.06 -0.30 -8.82
C MET A 50 -12.91 -1.27 -9.63
N ILE A 51 -12.35 -2.43 -10.00
CA ILE A 51 -13.10 -3.48 -10.71
C ILE A 51 -14.26 -4.00 -9.85
N GLY A 52 -14.01 -4.27 -8.57
CA GLY A 52 -15.05 -4.77 -7.66
C GLY A 52 -16.11 -3.73 -7.29
N LEU A 53 -15.83 -2.42 -7.42
CA LEU A 53 -16.83 -1.36 -7.30
C LEU A 53 -17.67 -1.22 -8.57
N TYR A 54 -17.07 -1.40 -9.75
CA TYR A 54 -17.74 -1.21 -11.03
C TYR A 54 -18.74 -2.33 -11.34
N LEU A 55 -18.44 -3.56 -10.93
CA LEU A 55 -19.27 -4.75 -11.17
C LEU A 55 -20.70 -4.64 -10.58
N PRO A 56 -20.90 -4.32 -9.28
CA PRO A 56 -22.25 -4.18 -8.72
C PRO A 56 -23.02 -3.01 -9.36
N VAL A 57 -22.34 -1.88 -9.63
CA VAL A 57 -22.97 -0.73 -10.31
C VAL A 57 -23.51 -1.11 -11.68
N PHE A 58 -22.72 -1.86 -12.47
CA PHE A 58 -23.14 -2.32 -13.78
C PHE A 58 -24.33 -3.30 -13.72
N LEU A 59 -24.35 -4.18 -12.73
CA LEU A 59 -25.44 -5.14 -12.51
C LEU A 59 -26.75 -4.46 -12.12
N THR A 60 -26.68 -3.45 -11.24
CA THR A 60 -27.85 -2.63 -10.86
C THR A 60 -28.42 -1.87 -12.06
N LEU A 61 -27.55 -1.27 -12.90
CA LEU A 61 -27.97 -0.56 -14.12
C LEU A 61 -28.56 -1.49 -15.18
N SER A 62 -28.13 -2.74 -15.24
CA SER A 62 -28.65 -3.77 -16.16
C SER A 62 -30.02 -4.33 -15.73
N GLY A 63 -30.58 -3.86 -14.61
CA GLY A 63 -31.92 -4.24 -14.15
C GLY A 63 -31.98 -5.54 -13.34
N ILE A 64 -30.84 -6.21 -13.11
CA ILE A 64 -30.74 -7.40 -12.25
C ILE A 64 -30.63 -6.93 -10.79
N ASN A 65 -31.75 -6.45 -10.23
CA ASN A 65 -31.78 -5.87 -8.88
C ASN A 65 -31.91 -6.92 -7.76
N TYR A 66 -32.26 -8.17 -8.09
CA TYR A 66 -32.48 -9.24 -7.13
C TYR A 66 -31.35 -10.25 -7.19
N MET A 67 -30.14 -9.82 -6.83
CA MET A 67 -29.03 -10.74 -6.60
C MET A 67 -29.07 -11.20 -5.14
N GLY A 68 -28.95 -12.50 -4.91
CA GLY A 68 -28.93 -13.04 -3.55
C GLY A 68 -27.80 -12.41 -2.73
N LEU A 69 -28.10 -12.01 -1.48
CA LEU A 69 -27.16 -11.38 -0.55
C LEU A 69 -25.82 -12.11 -0.47
N GLN A 70 -25.83 -13.44 -0.56
CA GLN A 70 -24.63 -14.28 -0.52
C GLN A 70 -23.68 -14.03 -1.71
N ILE A 71 -24.24 -13.84 -2.90
CA ILE A 71 -23.47 -13.65 -4.14
C ILE A 71 -22.88 -12.23 -4.16
N CYS A 72 -23.68 -11.25 -3.74
CA CYS A 72 -23.23 -9.86 -3.60
C CYS A 72 -22.07 -9.77 -2.59
N TRP A 73 -22.20 -10.44 -1.44
CA TRP A 73 -21.14 -10.49 -0.44
C TRP A 73 -19.85 -11.11 -0.97
N PHE A 74 -19.91 -12.22 -1.72
CA PHE A 74 -18.72 -12.82 -2.33
C PHE A 74 -18.04 -11.91 -3.36
N ILE A 75 -18.82 -11.15 -4.13
CA ILE A 75 -18.30 -10.19 -5.10
C ILE A 75 -17.63 -9.00 -4.39
N GLU A 76 -18.21 -8.53 -3.29
CA GLU A 76 -17.72 -7.37 -2.52
C GLU A 76 -16.55 -7.71 -1.60
N VAL A 77 -16.38 -8.96 -1.17
CA VAL A 77 -15.28 -9.33 -0.25
C VAL A 77 -13.90 -9.07 -0.86
N ILE A 78 -13.78 -9.24 -2.18
CA ILE A 78 -12.55 -9.05 -2.96
C ILE A 78 -12.12 -7.57 -2.99
N PRO A 79 -12.94 -6.61 -3.43
CA PRO A 79 -12.59 -5.19 -3.40
C PRO A 79 -12.46 -4.66 -1.98
N TYR A 80 -13.22 -5.18 -1.01
CA TYR A 80 -13.07 -4.78 0.39
C TYR A 80 -11.69 -5.16 0.94
N PHE A 81 -11.19 -6.36 0.60
CA PHE A 81 -9.83 -6.76 0.92
C PHE A 81 -8.78 -5.88 0.22
N GLY A 82 -8.97 -5.61 -1.07
CA GLY A 82 -8.09 -4.77 -1.89
C GLY A 82 -7.94 -3.35 -1.32
N MET A 83 -9.05 -2.72 -0.95
CA MET A 83 -9.08 -1.36 -0.38
C MET A 83 -8.33 -1.27 0.94
N ASN A 84 -8.57 -2.22 1.85
CA ASN A 84 -7.90 -2.25 3.15
C ASN A 84 -6.39 -2.50 3.01
N ALA A 85 -5.99 -3.39 2.11
CA ALA A 85 -4.59 -3.63 1.80
C ALA A 85 -3.90 -2.40 1.19
N ALA A 86 -4.55 -1.73 0.23
CA ALA A 86 -4.01 -0.54 -0.45
C ALA A 86 -3.76 0.62 0.53
N VAL A 87 -4.70 0.89 1.44
CA VAL A 87 -4.56 1.95 2.45
C VAL A 87 -3.34 1.70 3.35
N ILE A 88 -3.16 0.46 3.82
CA ILE A 88 -2.07 0.15 4.74
C ILE A 88 -0.72 0.10 4.02
N LEU A 89 -0.67 -0.39 2.77
CA LEU A 89 0.52 -0.31 1.92
C LEU A 89 0.93 1.15 1.67
N THR A 90 -0.03 2.02 1.37
CA THR A 90 0.20 3.46 1.18
C THR A 90 0.77 4.12 2.44
N LEU A 91 0.20 3.81 3.61
CA LEU A 91 0.70 4.30 4.90
C LEU A 91 2.11 3.78 5.20
N SER A 92 2.39 2.52 4.84
CA SER A 92 3.72 1.90 4.97
C SER A 92 4.77 2.59 4.09
N ILE A 93 4.41 2.91 2.84
CA ILE A 93 5.24 3.70 1.94
C ILE A 93 5.53 5.08 2.54
N GLY A 94 4.50 5.76 3.06
CA GLY A 94 4.64 7.07 3.69
C GLY A 94 5.59 7.05 4.89
N ILE A 95 5.49 6.03 5.75
CA ILE A 95 6.36 5.86 6.91
C ILE A 95 7.79 5.52 6.48
N ASP A 96 8.00 4.66 5.48
CA ASP A 96 9.35 4.38 4.95
C ASP A 96 10.02 5.65 4.41
N ARG A 97 9.25 6.50 3.71
CA ARG A 97 9.72 7.81 3.22
C ARG A 97 10.01 8.77 4.37
N LEU A 98 9.12 8.90 5.36
CA LEU A 98 9.33 9.77 6.51
C LEU A 98 10.55 9.34 7.34
N TYR A 99 10.70 8.04 7.58
CA TYR A 99 11.82 7.50 8.35
C TYR A 99 13.16 7.71 7.63
N SER A 100 13.16 7.65 6.29
CA SER A 100 14.36 7.94 5.49
C SER A 100 14.85 9.38 5.63
N VAL A 101 13.94 10.33 5.81
CA VAL A 101 14.23 11.76 5.95
C VAL A 101 14.58 12.12 7.40
N VAL A 102 13.87 11.56 8.37
CA VAL A 102 14.00 11.96 9.79
C VAL A 102 15.21 11.32 10.48
N ALA A 103 15.57 10.08 10.14
CA ALA A 103 16.62 9.35 10.88
C ALA A 103 17.52 8.52 9.95
N PRO A 104 18.39 9.16 9.15
CA PRO A 104 19.29 8.44 8.25
C PRO A 104 20.24 7.50 9.02
N VAL A 105 20.73 7.89 10.19
CA VAL A 105 21.73 7.10 10.95
C VAL A 105 21.11 5.89 11.69
N ARG A 106 19.86 6.00 12.14
CA ARG A 106 19.18 4.96 12.95
C ARG A 106 18.62 3.81 12.11
N TYR A 107 18.24 4.09 10.86
CA TYR A 107 17.67 3.10 9.95
C TYR A 107 18.64 1.97 9.59
N ASN A 108 19.95 2.24 9.56
CA ASN A 108 20.97 1.24 9.20
C ASN A 108 21.05 0.06 10.19
N LYS A 109 20.52 0.22 11.41
CA LYS A 109 20.56 -0.82 12.46
C LYS A 109 19.23 -1.57 12.61
N SER A 110 18.14 -1.08 12.00
CA SER A 110 16.81 -1.66 12.20
C SER A 110 16.57 -2.85 11.28
N ARG A 111 15.99 -3.94 11.80
CA ARG A 111 15.66 -5.16 11.02
C ARG A 111 14.50 -4.86 10.06
N ARG A 112 14.85 -4.30 8.91
CA ARG A 112 13.95 -3.79 7.86
C ARG A 112 12.88 -4.80 7.42
N HIS A 113 13.24 -6.07 7.28
CA HIS A 113 12.28 -7.12 6.93
C HIS A 113 11.24 -7.35 8.01
N ILE A 114 11.62 -7.34 9.30
CA ILE A 114 10.68 -7.54 10.41
C ILE A 114 9.71 -6.36 10.50
N TYR A 115 10.16 -5.14 10.20
CA TYR A 115 9.31 -3.97 10.15
C TYR A 115 8.26 -4.10 9.03
N LEU A 116 8.69 -4.44 7.81
CA LEU A 116 7.79 -4.67 6.67
C LEU A 116 6.82 -5.83 6.92
N PHE A 117 7.29 -6.93 7.50
CA PHE A 117 6.44 -8.05 7.89
C PHE A 117 5.40 -7.65 8.94
N SER A 118 5.79 -6.86 9.95
CA SER A 118 4.84 -6.37 10.96
C SER A 118 3.77 -5.46 10.33
N MET A 119 4.17 -4.65 9.34
CA MET A 119 3.27 -3.74 8.63
C MET A 119 2.33 -4.44 7.66
N LEU A 120 2.73 -5.60 7.12
CA LEU A 120 1.88 -6.46 6.28
C LEU A 120 0.98 -7.39 7.13
N LEU A 121 1.40 -7.72 8.35
CA LEU A 121 0.61 -8.52 9.27
C LEU A 121 -0.66 -7.78 9.74
N VAL A 122 -0.53 -6.48 10.06
CA VAL A 122 -1.65 -5.62 10.47
C VAL A 122 -2.81 -5.61 9.46
N PRO A 123 -2.61 -5.40 8.14
CA PRO A 123 -3.68 -5.46 7.13
C PRO A 123 -4.29 -6.84 7.03
N PHE A 124 -3.51 -7.91 7.15
CA PHE A 124 -4.04 -9.27 7.13
C PHE A 124 -4.94 -9.56 8.35
N LEU A 125 -4.51 -9.15 9.54
CA LEU A 125 -5.31 -9.30 10.75
C LEU A 125 -6.57 -8.42 10.71
N TYR A 126 -6.44 -7.19 10.23
CA TYR A 126 -7.57 -6.27 10.12
C TYR A 126 -8.58 -6.75 9.06
N ALA A 127 -8.11 -7.13 7.88
CA ALA A 127 -8.97 -7.65 6.82
C ALA A 127 -9.65 -8.96 7.22
N SER A 128 -8.93 -9.89 7.87
CA SER A 128 -9.55 -11.11 8.40
C SER A 128 -10.62 -10.81 9.46
N MET A 129 -10.40 -9.82 10.33
CA MET A 129 -11.43 -9.37 11.26
C MET A 129 -12.68 -8.85 10.55
N TRP A 130 -12.52 -8.04 9.50
CA TRP A 130 -13.65 -7.53 8.72
C TRP A 130 -14.40 -8.63 7.94
N VAL A 131 -13.69 -9.63 7.42
CA VAL A 131 -14.30 -10.79 6.76
C VAL A 131 -15.11 -11.62 7.77
N VAL A 132 -14.56 -11.86 8.97
CA VAL A 132 -15.29 -12.58 10.03
C VAL A 132 -16.51 -11.77 10.50
N LEU A 133 -16.36 -10.47 10.70
CA LEU A 133 -17.46 -9.60 11.11
C LEU A 133 -18.58 -9.57 10.06
N SER A 134 -18.23 -9.47 8.77
CA SER A 134 -19.20 -9.47 7.69
C SER A 134 -19.89 -10.83 7.51
N TYR A 135 -19.20 -11.95 7.74
CA TYR A 135 -19.81 -13.28 7.80
C TYR A 135 -20.79 -13.43 8.98
N LEU A 136 -20.41 -12.94 10.17
CA LEU A 136 -21.30 -12.92 11.33
C LEU A 136 -22.52 -12.00 11.11
N ALA A 137 -22.34 -10.86 10.44
CA ALA A 137 -23.45 -9.98 10.09
C ALA A 137 -24.42 -10.65 9.12
N MET A 138 -23.92 -11.40 8.14
CA MET A 138 -24.72 -12.14 7.17
C MET A 138 -25.55 -13.25 7.82
N THR A 139 -24.97 -13.99 8.78
CA THR A 139 -25.69 -15.06 9.51
C THR A 139 -26.73 -14.53 10.51
N LYS A 140 -26.58 -13.28 10.97
CA LYS A 140 -27.52 -12.62 11.87
C LYS A 140 -28.68 -11.90 11.19
N GLN A 141 -28.69 -11.76 9.87
CA GLN A 141 -29.81 -11.20 9.13
C GLN A 141 -30.92 -12.27 9.01
N PRO A 142 -32.03 -12.18 9.79
CA PRO A 142 -33.16 -13.06 9.58
C PRO A 142 -33.85 -12.58 8.30
N TYR A 143 -33.92 -13.47 7.32
CA TYR A 143 -34.78 -13.42 6.13
C TYR A 143 -35.89 -12.34 6.20
N MET A 144 -35.82 -11.34 5.31
CA MET A 144 -37.01 -10.68 4.79
C MET A 144 -37.39 -11.36 3.49
#